data_AF-A0A7Z9BYM7-F1
#
_entry.id   AF-A0A7Z9BYM7-F1
#
_cell.length_a   1.000
_cell.length_b   1.000
_cell.length_c   1.000
_cell.angle_alpha   90.00
_cell.angle_beta   90.00
_cell.angle_gamma   90.00
#
_symmetry.space_group_name_H-M   'P 1'
#
loop_
_entity.id
_entity.type
_entity.pdbx_description
1 polymer ?
#
loop_
_entity_poly.entity_id
_entity_poly.type
_entity_poly.pdbx_seq_one_letter_code
_entity_poly.pdbx_strand_id
1 'polypeptide(L)'
;MTFRESVDSSVIEAEGICIEIWEPDLIVIPKLDFTNSIGIPLQINVLITNNTTTPFPFINHLLMLEIVGVDAQALHPTRLIDRQLTISHYQGISIPPKQTIIRSLIAQISKANNGFEFQGSIYTSSKTQINPNSSWSFEPLQLKNYQLRFTYISPTEEFSFKDAATGDIITVESSEPELLTSSWVNLRLVEFAEANKKAVEVDGIRFETLVPQPTINVAFTQPEINISVQIGMQITNNTLTPFRFTSFDSLIPFLIGADSLIPSQSYGGSHGWVLPRESDFQLVLPGSSATFFPKVHLVRQTDNCLKLRVSGGGRTSWTFNDLKPGKYQVGLTYRSLTDKPDLLFEDLWVGMVSTPFVEFHLVES
;
A
#
# COMPACT_ATOMS: atom_id res chain seq x y z
N MET A 1 17.59 22.17 6.97
CA MET A 1 17.92 21.73 5.60
C MET A 1 18.92 20.59 5.72
N THR A 2 18.44 19.38 6.01
CA THR A 2 19.25 18.17 5.88
C THR A 2 19.11 17.73 4.43
N PHE A 3 20.24 17.74 3.71
CA PHE A 3 20.33 17.19 2.36
C PHE A 3 19.75 15.77 2.37
N ARG A 4 18.67 15.58 1.62
CA ARG A 4 18.18 14.25 1.25
C ARG A 4 19.19 13.79 0.21
N GLU A 5 20.21 13.02 0.62
CA GLU A 5 21.00 12.26 -0.34
C GLU A 5 19.99 11.40 -1.11
N SER A 6 19.86 11.64 -2.42
CA SER A 6 19.16 10.67 -3.25
C SER A 6 19.96 9.39 -3.07
N VAL A 7 19.36 8.41 -2.38
CA VAL A 7 19.88 7.05 -2.44
C VAL A 7 19.85 6.74 -3.92
N ASP A 8 21.03 6.69 -4.53
CA ASP A 8 21.17 6.32 -5.94
C ASP A 8 20.44 4.99 -6.04
N SER A 9 19.27 4.99 -6.67
CA SER A 9 18.43 3.81 -6.84
C SER A 9 19.10 2.97 -7.91
N SER A 10 20.30 2.48 -7.62
CA SER A 10 21.02 1.56 -8.48
C SER A 10 20.17 0.31 -8.51
N VAL A 11 19.42 0.17 -9.59
CA VAL A 11 18.67 -1.05 -9.89
C VAL A 11 19.66 -2.21 -9.79
N ILE A 12 19.44 -3.11 -8.83
CA ILE A 12 20.28 -4.27 -8.63
C ILE A 12 19.77 -5.34 -9.59
N GLU A 13 20.49 -5.52 -10.69
CA GLU A 13 20.22 -6.57 -11.67
C GLU A 13 21.18 -7.73 -11.44
N ALA A 14 20.64 -8.94 -11.28
CA ALA A 14 21.42 -10.17 -11.27
C ALA A 14 20.95 -11.03 -12.43
N GLU A 15 21.89 -11.41 -13.31
CA GLU A 15 21.64 -12.29 -14.48
C GLU A 15 20.50 -11.85 -15.41
N GLY A 16 20.19 -10.56 -15.45
CA GLY A 16 19.09 -10.04 -16.25
C GLY A 16 17.74 -10.03 -15.54
N ILE A 17 17.68 -10.36 -14.24
CA ILE A 17 16.49 -10.19 -13.42
C ILE A 17 16.70 -9.03 -12.45
N CYS A 18 15.69 -8.18 -12.34
CA CYS A 18 15.68 -7.03 -11.45
C CYS A 18 14.45 -7.09 -10.55
N ILE A 19 14.63 -6.78 -9.26
CA ILE A 19 13.54 -6.56 -8.31
C ILE A 19 13.66 -5.17 -7.70
N GLU A 20 12.54 -4.46 -7.61
CA GLU A 20 12.49 -3.07 -7.15
C GLU A 20 11.27 -2.85 -6.26
N ILE A 21 11.39 -2.03 -5.22
CA ILE A 21 10.23 -1.48 -4.54
C ILE A 21 9.74 -0.30 -5.36
N TRP A 22 8.60 -0.48 -6.02
CA TRP A 22 8.02 0.56 -6.86
C TRP A 22 7.24 1.55 -6.05
N GLU A 23 7.95 2.63 -5.70
CA GLU A 23 7.47 3.80 -5.01
C GLU A 23 6.89 3.52 -3.60
N PRO A 24 7.05 4.47 -2.67
CA PRO A 24 7.91 5.65 -2.72
C PRO A 24 9.32 5.38 -2.16
N ASP A 25 10.21 6.38 -2.22
CA ASP A 25 11.50 6.36 -1.51
C ASP A 25 11.41 6.58 0.01
N LEU A 26 10.24 7.03 0.49
CA LEU A 26 9.95 7.28 1.90
C LEU A 26 8.56 6.77 2.25
N ILE A 27 8.50 5.80 3.15
CA ILE A 27 7.28 5.26 3.74
C ILE A 27 7.19 5.78 5.17
N VAL A 28 6.09 6.44 5.52
CA VAL A 28 5.86 6.95 6.87
C VAL A 28 4.63 6.32 7.47
N ILE A 29 4.81 5.74 8.65
CA ILE A 29 3.78 5.02 9.37
C ILE A 29 3.65 5.64 10.76
N PRO A 30 2.46 6.10 11.15
CA PRO A 30 2.27 6.65 12.48
C PRO A 30 2.38 5.57 13.54
N LYS A 31 2.73 6.02 14.75
CA LYS A 31 2.69 5.23 15.96
C LYS A 31 1.32 4.58 16.08
N LEU A 32 1.28 3.26 16.23
CA LEU A 32 0.03 2.55 16.45
C LEU A 32 -0.51 2.87 17.83
N ASP A 33 -1.79 3.24 17.93
CA ASP A 33 -2.48 3.25 19.21
C ASP A 33 -2.80 1.82 19.61
N PHE A 34 -1.98 1.27 20.49
CA PHE A 34 -1.94 -0.14 20.85
C PHE A 34 -3.18 -0.67 21.60
N THR A 35 -4.19 0.17 21.81
CA THR A 35 -5.46 -0.25 22.42
C THR A 35 -6.28 -1.14 21.49
N ASN A 36 -6.09 -0.98 20.17
CA ASN A 36 -6.73 -1.82 19.16
C ASN A 36 -5.65 -2.70 18.52
N SER A 37 -5.87 -4.01 18.47
CA SER A 37 -4.98 -4.99 17.82
C SER A 37 -4.91 -4.85 16.30
N ILE A 38 -5.58 -3.85 15.73
CA ILE A 38 -5.70 -3.66 14.30
C ILE A 38 -4.50 -2.86 13.81
N GLY A 39 -3.63 -3.53 13.04
CA GLY A 39 -2.47 -2.89 12.44
C GLY A 39 -2.81 -1.92 11.32
N ILE A 40 -1.86 -1.02 11.00
CA ILE A 40 -1.96 -0.12 9.86
C ILE A 40 -1.68 -0.91 8.59
N PRO A 41 -2.64 -0.98 7.66
CA PRO A 41 -2.40 -1.57 6.36
C PRO A 41 -1.49 -0.66 5.53
N LEU A 42 -0.64 -1.28 4.73
CA LEU A 42 0.39 -0.67 3.93
C LEU A 42 0.38 -1.35 2.56
N GLN A 43 0.29 -0.59 1.48
CA GLN A 43 0.40 -1.13 0.14
C GLN A 43 1.76 -0.75 -0.44
N ILE A 44 2.66 -1.74 -0.58
CA ILE A 44 3.95 -1.59 -1.23
C ILE A 44 3.86 -2.28 -2.58
N ASN A 45 4.24 -1.62 -3.67
CA ASN A 45 4.37 -2.30 -4.94
C ASN A 45 5.81 -2.79 -5.12
N VAL A 46 5.96 -3.97 -5.69
CA VAL A 46 7.23 -4.58 -6.05
C VAL A 46 7.22 -4.79 -7.56
N LEU A 47 8.17 -4.16 -8.24
CA LEU A 47 8.44 -4.37 -9.65
C LEU A 47 9.39 -5.54 -9.80
N ILE A 48 9.09 -6.46 -10.70
CA ILE A 48 10.01 -7.52 -11.07
C ILE A 48 10.13 -7.52 -12.58
N THR A 49 11.35 -7.29 -13.06
CA THR A 49 11.68 -7.17 -14.47
C THR A 49 12.54 -8.35 -14.88
N ASN A 50 12.07 -9.08 -15.89
CA ASN A 50 12.82 -10.14 -16.52
C ASN A 50 13.41 -9.61 -17.85
N ASN A 51 14.68 -9.20 -17.83
CA ASN A 51 15.44 -8.81 -19.01
C ASN A 51 16.11 -9.99 -19.72
N THR A 52 15.88 -11.24 -19.31
CA THR A 52 16.48 -12.40 -19.97
C THR A 52 15.73 -12.80 -21.25
N THR A 53 16.16 -13.88 -21.89
CA THR A 53 15.47 -14.52 -23.02
C THR A 53 14.57 -15.68 -22.59
N THR A 54 14.59 -16.06 -21.31
CA THR A 54 13.86 -17.20 -20.76
C THR A 54 12.85 -16.73 -19.71
N PRO A 55 11.74 -17.46 -19.49
CA PRO A 55 10.80 -17.09 -18.44
C PRO A 55 11.43 -17.22 -17.05
N PHE A 56 11.07 -16.32 -16.12
CA PHE A 56 11.58 -16.33 -14.75
C PHE A 56 10.48 -16.75 -13.76
N PRO A 57 10.71 -17.78 -12.92
CA PRO A 57 9.74 -18.20 -11.93
C PRO A 57 9.72 -17.27 -10.71
N PHE A 58 8.53 -16.77 -10.36
CA PHE A 58 8.34 -15.92 -9.18
C PHE A 58 7.31 -16.52 -8.21
N ILE A 59 7.73 -16.71 -6.96
CA ILE A 59 6.90 -17.24 -5.87
C ILE A 59 6.85 -16.25 -4.72
N ASN A 60 5.66 -15.77 -4.39
CA ASN A 60 5.45 -14.79 -3.31
C ASN A 60 6.09 -15.22 -1.96
N HIS A 61 6.07 -16.51 -1.65
CA HIS A 61 6.61 -17.05 -0.39
C HIS A 61 8.13 -16.95 -0.27
N LEU A 62 8.84 -16.85 -1.40
CA LEU A 62 10.29 -16.73 -1.42
C LEU A 62 10.77 -15.26 -1.37
N LEU A 63 9.83 -14.31 -1.38
CA LEU A 63 10.12 -12.92 -1.12
C LEU A 63 10.23 -12.69 0.38
N MET A 64 11.39 -12.22 0.85
CA MET A 64 11.66 -11.90 2.25
C MET A 64 11.76 -10.39 2.44
N LEU A 65 11.14 -9.88 3.51
CA LEU A 65 11.31 -8.49 3.91
C LEU A 65 12.52 -8.37 4.84
N GLU A 66 13.39 -7.42 4.55
CA GLU A 66 14.49 -7.01 5.43
C GLU A 66 14.29 -5.59 5.91
N ILE A 67 14.55 -5.34 7.20
CA ILE A 67 14.50 -4.02 7.82
C ILE A 67 15.84 -3.77 8.50
N VAL A 68 16.42 -2.59 8.31
CA VAL A 68 17.70 -2.17 8.91
C VAL A 68 17.50 -0.87 9.68
N GLY A 69 18.07 -0.78 10.88
CA GLY A 69 18.08 0.45 11.67
C GLY A 69 19.08 1.49 11.14
N VAL A 70 19.03 2.73 11.67
CA VAL A 70 20.00 3.80 11.34
C VAL A 70 21.46 3.42 11.63
N ASP A 71 21.66 2.47 12.54
CA ASP A 71 22.95 1.89 12.93
C ASP A 71 23.46 0.81 11.95
N ALA A 72 22.78 0.62 10.81
CA ALA A 72 23.03 -0.44 9.85
C ALA A 72 22.88 -1.86 10.42
N GLN A 73 22.28 -2.01 11.61
CA GLN A 73 21.98 -3.31 12.17
C GLN A 73 20.72 -3.89 11.51
N ALA A 74 20.88 -5.04 10.85
CA ALA A 74 19.76 -5.78 10.30
C ALA A 74 18.85 -6.31 11.41
N LEU A 75 17.55 -6.05 11.27
CA LEU A 75 16.52 -6.65 12.08
C LEU A 75 16.08 -7.93 11.39
N HIS A 76 16.44 -9.06 11.98
CA HIS A 76 16.02 -10.35 11.47
C HIS A 76 14.59 -10.66 11.93
N PRO A 77 13.74 -11.24 11.07
CA PRO A 77 12.42 -11.67 11.48
C PRO A 77 12.53 -12.83 12.47
N THR A 78 11.92 -12.67 13.65
CA THR A 78 11.89 -13.66 14.74
C THR A 78 11.05 -14.89 14.37
N ARG A 79 10.08 -14.73 13.47
CA ARG A 79 9.16 -15.80 13.06
C ARG A 79 8.75 -15.61 11.61
N LEU A 80 9.07 -16.61 10.78
CA LEU A 80 8.44 -16.83 9.48
C LEU A 80 7.33 -17.86 9.69
N ILE A 81 6.07 -17.43 9.67
CA ILE A 81 4.96 -18.39 9.64
C ILE A 81 4.71 -18.71 8.18
N ASP A 82 5.37 -19.76 7.70
CA ASP A 82 4.95 -20.43 6.48
C ASP A 82 3.93 -21.49 6.91
N ARG A 83 2.66 -21.31 6.55
CA ARG A 83 1.70 -22.42 6.71
C ARG A 83 2.24 -23.53 5.86
N GLN A 84 2.52 -24.70 6.44
CA GLN A 84 3.04 -25.89 5.75
C GLN A 84 2.29 -26.11 4.43
N LEU A 85 2.80 -25.50 3.36
CA LEU A 85 2.31 -25.69 2.03
C LEU A 85 2.88 -27.03 1.65
N THR A 86 2.01 -28.02 1.48
CA THR A 86 2.40 -29.26 0.82
C THR A 86 3.01 -28.86 -0.52
N ILE A 87 4.33 -29.06 -0.63
CA ILE A 87 5.26 -28.64 -1.69
C ILE A 87 4.81 -29.07 -3.10
N SER A 88 3.84 -29.98 -3.20
CA SER A 88 3.46 -30.63 -4.46
C SER A 88 2.86 -29.71 -5.53
N HIS A 89 2.50 -28.45 -5.23
CA HIS A 89 2.01 -27.50 -6.24
C HIS A 89 2.40 -26.07 -5.85
N TYR A 90 3.60 -25.62 -6.24
CA TYR A 90 3.96 -24.22 -6.04
C TYR A 90 3.04 -23.32 -6.86
N GLN A 91 2.26 -22.47 -6.18
CA GLN A 91 1.43 -21.42 -6.78
C GLN A 91 2.28 -20.17 -7.03
N GLY A 92 3.28 -20.27 -7.91
CA GLY A 92 3.96 -19.09 -8.42
C GLY A 92 3.44 -18.70 -9.80
N ILE A 93 4.08 -17.68 -10.35
CA ILE A 93 3.84 -17.18 -11.69
C ILE A 93 5.14 -17.26 -12.47
N SER A 94 5.03 -17.17 -13.78
CA SER A 94 6.19 -16.87 -14.61
C SER A 94 6.14 -15.46 -15.14
N ILE A 95 7.29 -14.82 -15.11
CA ILE A 95 7.52 -13.52 -15.69
C ILE A 95 8.08 -13.78 -17.08
N PRO A 96 7.34 -13.44 -18.15
CA PRO A 96 7.83 -13.69 -19.50
C PRO A 96 9.13 -12.92 -19.78
N PRO A 97 9.94 -13.39 -20.75
CA PRO A 97 11.12 -12.67 -21.21
C PRO A 97 10.80 -11.23 -21.62
N LYS A 98 11.69 -10.30 -21.29
CA LYS A 98 11.57 -8.87 -21.62
C LYS A 98 10.29 -8.22 -21.10
N GLN A 99 9.75 -8.71 -19.99
CA GLN A 99 8.57 -8.13 -19.34
C GLN A 99 8.84 -7.70 -17.91
N THR A 100 8.11 -6.66 -17.51
CA THR A 100 8.02 -6.20 -16.13
C THR A 100 6.63 -6.52 -15.61
N ILE A 101 6.56 -7.10 -14.42
CA ILE A 101 5.31 -7.26 -13.69
C ILE A 101 5.33 -6.39 -12.44
N ILE A 102 4.14 -5.97 -12.02
CA ILE A 102 3.93 -5.23 -10.78
C ILE A 102 3.17 -6.13 -9.82
N ARG A 103 3.65 -6.25 -8.58
CA ARG A 103 3.00 -7.00 -7.52
C ARG A 103 2.75 -6.09 -6.33
N SER A 104 1.50 -5.96 -5.92
CA SER A 104 1.15 -5.21 -4.72
C SER A 104 1.21 -6.14 -3.51
N LEU A 105 2.16 -5.89 -2.63
CA LEU A 105 2.14 -6.38 -1.26
C LEU A 105 1.17 -5.51 -0.47
N ILE A 106 0.12 -6.11 0.08
CA ILE A 106 -0.66 -5.45 1.14
C ILE A 106 -0.16 -6.03 2.44
N ALA A 107 0.66 -5.23 3.11
CA ALA A 107 1.14 -5.48 4.44
C ALA A 107 0.22 -4.87 5.48
N GLN A 108 0.35 -5.33 6.71
CA GLN A 108 -0.25 -4.81 7.90
C GLN A 108 0.82 -4.79 8.97
N ILE A 109 1.07 -3.61 9.53
CA ILE A 109 1.94 -3.47 10.70
C ILE A 109 1.05 -3.43 11.92
N SER A 110 1.01 -4.52 12.67
CA SER A 110 0.25 -4.66 13.91
C SER A 110 1.19 -4.75 15.11
N LYS A 111 0.62 -4.72 16.32
CA LYS A 111 1.36 -5.04 17.54
C LYS A 111 1.14 -6.51 17.89
N ALA A 112 2.22 -7.23 18.19
CA ALA A 112 2.14 -8.54 18.81
C ALA A 112 3.01 -8.56 20.07
N ASN A 113 2.42 -8.92 21.21
CA ASN A 113 3.08 -8.97 22.51
C ASN A 113 3.77 -7.64 22.87
N ASN A 114 5.11 -7.63 22.82
CA ASN A 114 5.95 -6.48 23.14
C ASN A 114 6.44 -5.73 21.90
N GLY A 115 6.16 -6.22 20.67
CA GLY A 115 6.74 -5.72 19.43
C GLY A 115 5.78 -5.44 18.29
N PHE A 116 6.37 -5.13 17.14
CA PHE A 116 5.64 -4.87 15.91
C PHE A 116 5.70 -6.14 15.06
N GLU A 117 4.54 -6.60 14.63
CA GLU A 117 4.42 -7.71 13.71
C GLU A 117 4.08 -7.15 12.33
N PHE A 118 4.93 -7.44 11.36
CA PHE A 118 4.68 -7.10 9.96
C PHE A 118 4.03 -8.32 9.30
N GLN A 119 2.71 -8.34 9.30
CA GLN A 119 1.96 -9.37 8.61
C GLN A 119 1.73 -8.91 7.17
N GLY A 120 2.27 -9.59 6.17
CA GLY A 120 2.10 -9.16 4.79
C GLY A 120 1.66 -10.25 3.87
N SER A 121 0.65 -9.96 3.06
CA SER A 121 0.18 -10.84 2.01
C SER A 121 0.51 -10.22 0.67
N ILE A 122 1.18 -10.97 -0.20
CA ILE A 122 1.39 -10.54 -1.59
C ILE A 122 0.19 -11.00 -2.41
N TYR A 123 -0.47 -10.07 -3.09
CA TYR A 123 -1.64 -10.38 -3.92
C TYR A 123 -1.28 -10.29 -5.40
N THR A 124 -1.68 -11.33 -6.12
CA THR A 124 -1.72 -11.32 -7.58
C THR A 124 -3.13 -10.96 -8.03
N SER A 125 -3.39 -9.68 -8.28
CA SER A 125 -4.66 -9.14 -8.81
C SER A 125 -5.94 -9.44 -7.98
N SER A 126 -7.08 -8.96 -8.48
CA SER A 126 -8.23 -8.37 -7.78
C SER A 126 -9.16 -9.30 -6.96
N LYS A 127 -8.68 -10.44 -6.45
CA LYS A 127 -9.52 -11.35 -5.63
C LYS A 127 -8.89 -11.57 -4.26
N THR A 128 -9.40 -10.84 -3.28
CA THR A 128 -8.91 -10.76 -1.90
C THR A 128 -9.55 -11.82 -1.00
N GLN A 129 -8.77 -12.77 -0.51
CA GLN A 129 -8.91 -13.20 0.89
C GLN A 129 -7.63 -12.80 1.62
N ILE A 130 -7.77 -12.00 2.68
CA ILE A 130 -6.66 -11.61 3.56
C ILE A 130 -6.37 -12.77 4.50
N ASN A 131 -5.83 -13.85 3.94
CA ASN A 131 -5.17 -14.84 4.74
C ASN A 131 -3.70 -14.82 4.33
N PRO A 132 -2.85 -14.07 5.06
CA PRO A 132 -1.42 -14.03 4.77
C PRO A 132 -0.87 -15.44 4.73
N ASN A 133 -0.40 -15.75 3.54
CA ASN A 133 0.31 -16.97 3.21
C ASN A 133 1.73 -16.94 3.81
N SER A 134 2.26 -15.74 4.06
CA SER A 134 3.51 -15.47 4.76
C SER A 134 3.31 -14.35 5.80
N SER A 135 4.04 -14.39 6.90
CA SER A 135 4.08 -13.28 7.86
C SER A 135 5.47 -13.18 8.47
N TRP A 136 5.90 -11.94 8.75
CA TRP A 136 7.21 -11.64 9.33
C TRP A 136 7.01 -10.93 10.66
N SER A 137 7.43 -11.58 11.75
CA SER A 137 7.44 -10.91 13.05
C SER A 137 8.83 -10.31 13.30
N PHE A 138 8.92 -9.03 13.66
CA PHE A 138 10.18 -8.37 13.99
C PHE A 138 10.21 -8.01 15.48
N GLU A 139 11.40 -7.67 15.97
CA GLU A 139 11.52 -7.02 17.26
C GLU A 139 10.75 -5.67 17.30
N PRO A 140 10.39 -5.19 18.51
CA PRO A 140 9.68 -3.93 18.66
C PRO A 140 10.41 -2.75 18.01
N LEU A 141 9.90 -2.27 16.88
CA LEU A 141 10.42 -1.09 16.21
C LEU A 141 10.20 0.17 17.07
N GLN A 142 11.27 0.89 17.37
CA GLN A 142 11.21 2.22 17.99
C GLN A 142 10.79 3.30 16.97
N LEU A 143 10.34 4.45 17.47
CA LEU A 143 10.00 5.62 16.64
C LEU A 143 11.25 6.31 16.11
N LYS A 144 11.80 5.75 15.03
CA LYS A 144 13.01 6.24 14.36
C LYS A 144 12.94 5.95 12.86
N ASN A 145 14.02 6.31 12.16
CA ASN A 145 14.22 5.94 10.76
C ASN A 145 14.74 4.50 10.66
N TYR A 146 14.34 3.83 9.59
CA TYR A 146 14.77 2.52 9.16
C TYR A 146 14.93 2.55 7.66
N GLN A 147 15.55 1.50 7.13
CA GLN A 147 15.51 1.17 5.73
C GLN A 147 14.83 -0.18 5.58
N LEU A 148 14.08 -0.37 4.50
CA LEU A 148 13.45 -1.63 4.16
C LEU A 148 13.79 -2.02 2.73
N ARG A 149 13.95 -3.31 2.46
CA ARG A 149 14.08 -3.86 1.11
C ARG A 149 13.45 -5.25 1.05
N PHE A 150 13.26 -5.75 -0.16
CA PHE A 150 12.95 -7.15 -0.36
C PHE A 150 14.15 -7.93 -0.88
N THR A 151 14.25 -9.17 -0.44
CA THR A 151 15.19 -10.15 -0.94
C THR A 151 14.43 -11.37 -1.41
N TYR A 152 14.59 -11.75 -2.67
CA TYR A 152 13.98 -12.91 -3.27
C TYR A 152 15.05 -13.98 -3.48
N ILE A 153 14.76 -15.20 -3.02
CA ILE A 153 15.61 -16.36 -3.27
C ILE A 153 14.93 -17.17 -4.38
N SER A 154 15.56 -17.31 -5.54
CA SER A 154 14.98 -18.13 -6.61
C SER A 154 14.94 -19.61 -6.18
N PRO A 155 13.91 -20.38 -6.61
CA PRO A 155 13.86 -21.80 -6.34
C PRO A 155 15.02 -22.54 -7.04
N THR A 156 15.57 -23.58 -6.38
CA THR A 156 16.69 -24.39 -6.88
C THR A 156 16.27 -25.70 -7.55
N GLU A 157 14.96 -25.89 -7.71
CA GLU A 157 14.37 -27.14 -8.20
C GLU A 157 13.48 -26.86 -9.42
N GLU A 158 13.05 -27.94 -10.06
CA GLU A 158 12.06 -27.92 -11.13
C GLU A 158 10.78 -27.23 -10.65
N PHE A 159 10.42 -26.13 -11.31
CA PHE A 159 9.27 -25.32 -10.94
C PHE A 159 8.22 -25.34 -12.04
N SER A 160 7.00 -25.75 -11.68
CA SER A 160 5.85 -25.80 -12.57
C SER A 160 4.88 -24.66 -12.27
N PHE A 161 4.43 -23.95 -13.30
CA PHE A 161 3.40 -22.90 -13.18
C PHE A 161 2.43 -22.95 -14.36
N LYS A 162 1.26 -22.36 -14.15
CA LYS A 162 0.27 -22.22 -15.20
C LYS A 162 0.59 -20.97 -16.04
N ASP A 163 0.80 -21.15 -17.33
CA ASP A 163 0.93 -20.04 -18.28
C ASP A 163 -0.39 -19.25 -18.31
N ALA A 164 -0.29 -17.93 -18.17
CA ALA A 164 -1.48 -17.08 -18.09
C ALA A 164 -2.21 -16.93 -19.44
N ALA A 165 -1.50 -17.09 -20.56
CA ALA A 165 -2.05 -16.94 -21.90
C ALA A 165 -2.65 -18.25 -22.43
N THR A 166 -1.95 -19.38 -22.27
CA THR A 166 -2.39 -20.68 -22.80
C THR A 166 -3.12 -21.54 -21.76
N GLY A 167 -2.81 -21.35 -20.48
CA GLY A 167 -3.31 -22.19 -19.40
C GLY A 167 -2.57 -23.51 -19.23
N ASP A 168 -1.52 -23.77 -20.01
CA ASP A 168 -0.68 -24.96 -19.89
C ASP A 168 0.22 -24.89 -18.66
N ILE A 169 0.67 -26.04 -18.18
CA ILE A 169 1.70 -26.10 -17.14
C ILE A 169 3.05 -26.03 -17.84
N ILE A 170 3.80 -24.97 -17.57
CA ILE A 170 5.19 -24.82 -18.02
C ILE A 170 6.08 -25.18 -16.84
N THR A 171 7.09 -25.99 -17.14
CA THR A 171 8.10 -26.37 -16.19
C THR A 171 9.44 -25.74 -16.54
N VAL A 172 10.07 -25.08 -15.57
CA VAL A 172 11.37 -24.43 -15.73
C VAL A 172 12.32 -25.04 -14.71
N GLU A 173 13.46 -25.52 -15.19
CA GLU A 173 14.59 -25.88 -14.33
C GLU A 173 15.41 -24.63 -14.04
N SER A 174 15.64 -24.36 -12.76
CA SER A 174 16.55 -23.32 -12.29
C SER A 174 17.82 -23.99 -11.77
N SER A 175 18.97 -23.62 -12.30
CA SER A 175 20.23 -24.34 -12.04
C SER A 175 20.93 -23.92 -10.75
N GLU A 176 20.73 -22.69 -10.26
CA GLU A 176 21.35 -22.19 -9.03
C GLU A 176 20.41 -21.21 -8.29
N PRO A 177 20.42 -21.17 -6.95
CA PRO A 177 19.67 -20.16 -6.20
C PRO A 177 20.27 -18.79 -6.45
N GLU A 178 19.49 -17.93 -7.08
CA GLU A 178 19.80 -16.52 -7.25
C GLU A 178 19.22 -15.73 -6.10
N LEU A 179 20.06 -14.89 -5.49
CA LEU A 179 19.64 -13.92 -4.49
C LEU A 179 19.41 -12.59 -5.19
N LEU A 180 18.14 -12.23 -5.39
CA LEU A 180 17.76 -10.93 -5.92
C LEU A 180 17.41 -10.00 -4.77
N THR A 181 17.93 -8.78 -4.77
CA THR A 181 17.63 -7.81 -3.71
C THR A 181 17.15 -6.51 -4.31
N SER A 182 16.12 -5.90 -3.72
CA SER A 182 15.69 -4.57 -4.13
C SER A 182 16.60 -3.50 -3.54
N SER A 183 16.54 -2.30 -4.11
CA SER A 183 17.06 -1.09 -3.47
C SER A 183 16.41 -0.86 -2.10
N TRP A 184 17.14 -0.17 -1.24
CA TRP A 184 16.64 0.27 0.07
C TRP A 184 15.66 1.43 -0.08
N VAL A 185 14.54 1.34 0.64
CA VAL A 185 13.55 2.41 0.79
C VAL A 185 13.54 2.88 2.24
N ASN A 186 13.42 4.18 2.46
CA ASN A 186 13.36 4.72 3.83
C ASN A 186 12.00 4.43 4.46
N LEU A 187 12.02 3.91 5.68
CA LEU A 187 10.85 3.71 6.52
C LEU A 187 10.97 4.59 7.75
N ARG A 188 9.97 5.42 8.04
CA ARG A 188 9.94 6.26 9.24
C ARG A 188 8.72 5.93 10.09
N LEU A 189 8.98 5.62 11.36
CA LEU A 189 7.93 5.51 12.36
C LEU A 189 7.85 6.82 13.16
N VAL A 190 6.69 7.47 13.14
CA VAL A 190 6.51 8.83 13.70
C VAL A 190 5.41 8.87 14.76
N GLU A 191 5.47 9.84 15.67
CA GLU A 191 4.34 10.12 16.56
C GLU A 191 3.19 10.84 15.83
N PHE A 192 2.01 10.81 16.45
CA PHE A 192 0.93 11.70 16.04
C PHE A 192 1.31 13.14 16.33
N ALA A 193 0.87 14.06 15.47
CA ALA A 193 1.17 15.48 15.63
C ALA A 193 0.45 16.12 16.84
N GLU A 194 -0.68 15.54 17.26
CA GLU A 194 -1.54 16.11 18.30
C GLU A 194 -2.14 15.04 19.24
N ALA A 195 -2.60 15.49 20.41
CA ALA A 195 -3.28 14.67 21.40
C ALA A 195 -4.57 14.01 20.87
N ASN A 196 -5.21 14.60 19.85
CA ASN A 196 -6.41 14.05 19.21
C ASN A 196 -6.11 12.84 18.29
N LYS A 197 -4.83 12.55 18.03
CA LYS A 197 -4.35 11.40 17.24
C LYS A 197 -4.94 11.31 15.83
N LYS A 198 -5.28 12.45 15.19
CA LYS A 198 -5.87 12.46 13.83
C LYS A 198 -4.88 12.78 12.71
N ALA A 199 -3.72 13.32 13.07
CA ALA A 199 -2.75 13.82 12.11
C ALA A 199 -1.36 13.24 12.31
N VAL A 200 -0.62 13.15 11.21
CA VAL A 200 0.79 12.76 11.15
C VAL A 200 1.57 13.90 10.54
N GLU A 201 2.72 14.25 11.11
CA GLU A 201 3.59 15.29 10.59
C GLU A 201 4.96 14.73 10.22
N VAL A 202 5.42 15.07 9.01
CA VAL A 202 6.67 14.58 8.43
C VAL A 202 7.38 15.76 7.81
N ASP A 203 8.55 16.09 8.35
CA ASP A 203 9.42 17.16 7.82
C ASP A 203 8.68 18.49 7.64
N GLY A 204 7.75 18.81 8.56
CA GLY A 204 6.92 20.01 8.54
C GLY A 204 5.71 19.93 7.61
N ILE A 205 5.38 18.77 7.04
CA ILE A 205 4.14 18.55 6.29
C ILE A 205 3.20 17.69 7.12
N ARG A 206 2.01 18.22 7.41
CA ARG A 206 0.98 17.55 8.20
C ARG A 206 -0.09 16.94 7.31
N PHE A 207 -0.42 15.67 7.55
CA PHE A 207 -1.46 14.90 6.87
C PHE A 207 -2.55 14.49 7.86
N GLU A 208 -3.81 14.78 7.54
CA GLU A 208 -4.95 14.52 8.42
C GLU A 208 -6.12 13.91 7.63
N THR A 209 -6.64 12.77 8.08
CA THR A 209 -7.88 12.20 7.52
C THR A 209 -9.08 13.01 8.01
N LEU A 210 -9.94 13.40 7.08
CA LEU A 210 -11.17 14.16 7.33
C LEU A 210 -12.40 13.32 7.02
N VAL A 211 -13.33 13.28 7.97
CA VAL A 211 -14.70 12.80 7.79
C VAL A 211 -15.65 13.87 8.34
N PRO A 212 -16.02 14.90 7.54
CA PRO A 212 -16.82 16.02 8.03
C PRO A 212 -18.20 15.62 8.56
N GLN A 213 -18.76 14.53 8.03
CA GLN A 213 -20.03 13.94 8.45
C GLN A 213 -19.78 12.57 9.06
N PRO A 214 -19.50 12.48 10.38
CA PRO A 214 -19.19 11.23 11.04
C PRO A 214 -20.40 10.30 11.19
N THR A 215 -21.62 10.80 10.97
CA THR A 215 -22.83 9.98 10.96
C THR A 215 -23.50 10.11 9.60
N ILE A 216 -23.65 8.99 8.91
CA ILE A 216 -24.24 8.91 7.57
C ILE A 216 -25.55 8.12 7.70
N ASN A 217 -26.66 8.80 7.44
CA ASN A 217 -27.99 8.19 7.46
C ASN A 217 -28.25 7.47 6.12
N VAL A 218 -28.67 6.21 6.21
CA VAL A 218 -28.94 5.35 5.06
C VAL A 218 -30.39 4.89 5.10
N ALA A 219 -31.16 5.29 4.09
CA ALA A 219 -32.57 4.94 3.97
C ALA A 219 -32.77 3.69 3.08
N PHE A 220 -32.88 2.51 3.68
CA PHE A 220 -33.08 1.24 2.95
C PHE A 220 -34.47 1.10 2.28
N THR A 221 -35.31 2.13 2.32
CA THR A 221 -36.62 2.12 1.65
C THR A 221 -36.52 2.41 0.15
N GLN A 222 -35.42 3.00 -0.33
CA GLN A 222 -35.24 3.32 -1.75
C GLN A 222 -34.47 2.21 -2.51
N PRO A 223 -34.94 1.80 -3.69
CA PRO A 223 -34.31 0.71 -4.46
C PRO A 223 -32.92 1.07 -5.01
N GLU A 224 -32.65 2.36 -5.27
CA GLU A 224 -31.37 2.85 -5.76
C GLU A 224 -30.82 3.90 -4.78
N ILE A 225 -29.96 3.48 -3.86
CA ILE A 225 -29.25 4.40 -2.97
C ILE A 225 -27.90 4.72 -3.60
N ASN A 226 -27.63 6.01 -3.79
CA ASN A 226 -26.30 6.52 -4.14
C ASN A 226 -26.02 7.78 -3.30
N ILE A 227 -25.53 7.57 -2.08
CA ILE A 227 -25.22 8.65 -1.14
C ILE A 227 -23.77 9.08 -1.37
N SER A 228 -23.56 10.34 -1.71
CA SER A 228 -22.22 10.91 -1.72
C SER A 228 -21.73 11.12 -0.29
N VAL A 229 -20.53 10.62 0.01
CA VAL A 229 -19.90 10.74 1.32
C VAL A 229 -18.65 11.61 1.18
N GLN A 230 -18.38 12.44 2.17
CA GLN A 230 -17.13 13.19 2.24
C GLN A 230 -16.15 12.47 3.16
N ILE A 231 -15.19 11.78 2.55
CA ILE A 231 -14.00 11.23 3.21
C ILE A 231 -12.82 11.76 2.40
N GLY A 232 -11.85 12.40 3.06
CA GLY A 232 -10.74 13.05 2.37
C GLY A 232 -9.54 13.26 3.26
N MET A 233 -8.53 13.93 2.73
CA MET A 233 -7.31 14.26 3.46
C MET A 233 -7.04 15.75 3.37
N GLN A 234 -6.69 16.37 4.50
CA GLN A 234 -6.08 17.68 4.53
C GLN A 234 -4.57 17.56 4.65
N ILE A 235 -3.86 18.31 3.82
CA ILE A 235 -2.40 18.40 3.83
C ILE A 235 -2.04 19.85 4.12
N THR A 236 -1.32 20.08 5.22
CA THR A 236 -0.86 21.41 5.65
C THR A 236 0.65 21.50 5.52
N ASN A 237 1.14 22.55 4.86
CA ASN A 237 2.56 22.80 4.70
C ASN A 237 3.05 23.77 5.78
N ASN A 238 3.65 23.27 6.85
CA ASN A 238 4.25 24.08 7.91
C ASN A 238 5.71 24.47 7.62
N THR A 239 6.23 24.13 6.44
CA THR A 239 7.60 24.49 6.06
C THR A 239 7.66 25.90 5.46
N LEU A 240 8.88 26.38 5.18
CA LEU A 240 9.10 27.63 4.44
C LEU A 240 9.14 27.44 2.91
N THR A 241 9.12 26.19 2.44
CA THR A 241 9.22 25.85 1.02
C THR A 241 7.83 25.46 0.50
N PRO A 242 7.34 26.01 -0.60
CA PRO A 242 6.08 25.56 -1.19
C PRO A 242 6.23 24.13 -1.73
N PHE A 243 5.15 23.34 -1.67
CA PHE A 243 5.12 21.97 -2.19
C PHE A 243 3.86 21.73 -3.01
N ARG A 244 3.99 20.95 -4.08
CA ARG A 244 2.86 20.40 -4.83
C ARG A 244 2.47 19.03 -4.30
N PHE A 245 1.17 18.80 -4.22
CA PHE A 245 0.58 17.51 -3.87
C PHE A 245 -0.43 17.11 -4.94
N THR A 246 -0.45 15.83 -5.30
CA THR A 246 -1.33 15.30 -6.34
C THR A 246 -2.57 14.66 -5.74
N SER A 247 -3.74 14.90 -6.35
CA SER A 247 -4.97 14.17 -6.03
C SER A 247 -5.19 12.94 -6.90
N PHE A 248 -4.36 12.75 -7.93
CA PHE A 248 -4.54 11.72 -8.95
C PHE A 248 -4.04 10.37 -8.43
N ASP A 249 -4.97 9.45 -8.15
CA ASP A 249 -4.71 8.09 -7.63
C ASP A 249 -3.78 8.04 -6.38
N SER A 250 -3.71 9.16 -5.65
CA SER A 250 -2.75 9.35 -4.55
C SER A 250 -3.33 9.06 -3.17
N LEU A 251 -4.66 8.96 -3.03
CA LEU A 251 -5.33 8.66 -1.77
C LEU A 251 -5.85 7.23 -1.76
N ILE A 252 -5.20 6.38 -0.97
CA ILE A 252 -5.54 4.96 -0.82
C ILE A 252 -6.35 4.80 0.48
N PRO A 253 -7.65 4.47 0.39
CA PRO A 253 -8.49 4.28 1.56
C PRO A 253 -8.30 2.89 2.17
N PHE A 254 -8.42 2.83 3.49
CA PHE A 254 -8.53 1.61 4.27
C PHE A 254 -9.71 1.71 5.22
N LEU A 255 -10.46 0.62 5.35
CA LEU A 255 -11.69 0.58 6.13
C LEU A 255 -11.64 -0.54 7.17
N ILE A 256 -11.95 -0.21 8.41
CA ILE A 256 -12.09 -1.15 9.52
C ILE A 256 -13.56 -1.20 9.92
N GLY A 257 -14.12 -2.41 9.98
CA GLY A 257 -15.46 -2.68 10.52
C GLY A 257 -15.42 -3.12 11.98
N ALA A 258 -16.52 -3.72 12.45
CA ALA A 258 -16.62 -4.23 13.82
C ALA A 258 -15.60 -5.35 14.11
N ASP A 259 -15.35 -6.23 13.13
CA ASP A 259 -14.61 -7.47 13.35
C ASP A 259 -13.15 -7.40 12.92
N SER A 260 -12.82 -6.62 11.88
CA SER A 260 -11.46 -6.55 11.31
C SER A 260 -11.34 -5.50 10.19
N LEU A 261 -10.15 -5.42 9.58
CA LEU A 261 -9.91 -4.74 8.32
C LEU A 261 -10.82 -5.32 7.22
N ILE A 262 -11.60 -4.47 6.58
CA ILE A 262 -12.45 -4.86 5.45
C ILE A 262 -11.58 -4.79 4.19
N PRO A 263 -11.33 -5.92 3.50
CA PRO A 263 -10.55 -5.91 2.28
C PRO A 263 -11.19 -5.00 1.24
N SER A 264 -10.44 -4.02 0.75
CA SER A 264 -10.82 -3.32 -0.46
C SER A 264 -10.61 -4.24 -1.66
N GLN A 265 -11.62 -4.37 -2.51
CA GLN A 265 -11.40 -4.80 -3.88
C GLN A 265 -10.91 -3.60 -4.66
N SER A 266 -9.61 -3.56 -4.95
CA SER A 266 -9.05 -2.61 -5.91
C SER A 266 -9.33 -3.14 -7.31
N TYR A 267 -10.15 -2.41 -8.06
CA TYR A 267 -10.30 -2.63 -9.49
C TYR A 267 -9.36 -1.68 -10.20
N GLY A 268 -8.16 -2.15 -10.50
CA GLY A 268 -7.29 -1.55 -11.50
C GLY A 268 -7.65 -2.12 -12.86
N GLY A 269 -8.43 -1.42 -13.68
CA GLY A 269 -8.63 -1.87 -15.07
C GLY A 269 -9.82 -1.31 -15.85
N SER A 270 -9.46 -0.75 -17.02
CA SER A 270 -10.22 -0.72 -18.30
C SER A 270 -10.98 0.55 -18.74
N HIS A 271 -11.02 1.65 -18.00
CA HIS A 271 -11.69 2.87 -18.50
C HIS A 271 -10.75 4.07 -18.60
N GLY A 272 -10.04 4.18 -19.73
CA GLY A 272 -9.38 5.40 -20.20
C GLY A 272 -7.91 5.59 -19.76
N TRP A 273 -7.06 6.04 -20.68
CA TRP A 273 -5.74 6.62 -20.41
C TRP A 273 -5.92 8.10 -20.02
N VAL A 274 -6.54 8.37 -18.87
CA VAL A 274 -6.47 9.73 -18.33
C VAL A 274 -5.10 9.85 -17.69
N LEU A 275 -4.23 10.66 -18.26
CA LEU A 275 -2.97 11.05 -17.63
C LEU A 275 -3.24 12.15 -16.60
N PRO A 276 -2.48 12.20 -15.50
CA PRO A 276 -2.55 13.32 -14.58
C PRO A 276 -2.29 14.63 -15.32
N ARG A 277 -3.06 15.67 -14.99
CA ARG A 277 -2.95 17.02 -15.53
C ARG A 277 -2.36 17.95 -14.49
N GLU A 278 -1.82 19.09 -14.90
CA GLU A 278 -1.31 20.11 -13.97
C GLU A 278 -2.34 20.50 -12.90
N SER A 279 -3.63 20.54 -13.24
CA SER A 279 -4.72 20.84 -12.28
C SER A 279 -4.87 19.81 -11.16
N ASP A 280 -4.34 18.59 -11.34
CA ASP A 280 -4.35 17.56 -10.30
C ASP A 280 -3.26 17.79 -9.25
N PHE A 281 -2.29 18.67 -9.53
CA PHE A 281 -1.18 19.02 -8.64
C PHE A 281 -1.44 20.37 -7.96
N GLN A 282 -1.90 20.33 -6.72
CA GLN A 282 -2.18 21.53 -5.95
C GLN A 282 -0.93 22.05 -5.25
N LEU A 283 -0.55 23.30 -5.53
CA LEU A 283 0.52 24.01 -4.84
C LEU A 283 0.05 24.48 -3.46
N VAL A 284 0.73 24.03 -2.41
CA VAL A 284 0.47 24.40 -1.01
C VAL A 284 1.60 25.29 -0.52
N LEU A 285 1.28 26.57 -0.32
CA LEU A 285 2.22 27.56 0.19
C LEU A 285 2.56 27.32 1.68
N PRO A 286 3.69 27.86 2.18
CA PRO A 286 4.00 27.92 3.60
C PRO A 286 2.82 28.41 4.46
N GLY A 287 2.52 27.68 5.53
CA GLY A 287 1.41 27.93 6.45
C GLY A 287 0.01 27.66 5.88
N SER A 288 -0.10 27.21 4.63
CA SER A 288 -1.39 26.92 3.98
C SER A 288 -1.73 25.43 4.00
N SER A 289 -2.99 25.11 3.71
CA SER A 289 -3.46 23.74 3.58
C SER A 289 -4.23 23.51 2.28
N ALA A 290 -4.12 22.32 1.71
CA ALA A 290 -5.02 21.81 0.67
C ALA A 290 -5.87 20.67 1.22
N THR A 291 -7.10 20.54 0.71
CA THR A 291 -7.99 19.45 1.09
C THR A 291 -8.42 18.67 -0.14
N PHE A 292 -8.26 17.35 -0.07
CA PHE A 292 -8.51 16.41 -1.16
C PHE A 292 -9.67 15.49 -0.79
N PHE A 293 -10.80 15.62 -1.51
CA PHE A 293 -11.95 14.74 -1.36
C PHE A 293 -12.11 13.88 -2.62
N PRO A 294 -11.70 12.59 -2.61
CA PRO A 294 -12.05 11.66 -3.68
C PRO A 294 -13.57 11.53 -3.80
N LYS A 295 -14.06 11.10 -4.97
CA LYS A 295 -15.49 10.83 -5.15
C LYS A 295 -15.85 9.53 -4.44
N VAL A 296 -16.47 9.66 -3.27
CA VAL A 296 -16.91 8.53 -2.45
C VAL A 296 -18.43 8.40 -2.49
N HIS A 297 -18.90 7.18 -2.75
CA HIS A 297 -20.31 6.86 -2.84
C HIS A 297 -20.63 5.60 -2.04
N LEU A 298 -21.70 5.66 -1.24
CA LEU A 298 -22.35 4.47 -0.69
C LEU A 298 -23.48 4.04 -1.64
N VAL A 299 -23.38 2.80 -2.10
CA VAL A 299 -24.33 2.19 -3.04
C VAL A 299 -24.99 1.00 -2.40
N ARG A 300 -26.32 0.91 -2.46
CA ARG A 300 -27.04 -0.28 -1.99
C ARG A 300 -26.82 -1.48 -2.91
N GLN A 301 -26.64 -2.65 -2.30
CA GLN A 301 -26.60 -3.95 -2.98
C GLN A 301 -27.91 -4.71 -2.77
N THR A 302 -28.15 -5.73 -3.59
CA THR A 302 -29.40 -6.51 -3.64
C THR A 302 -29.72 -7.28 -2.36
N ASP A 303 -28.75 -7.47 -1.49
CA ASP A 303 -28.79 -8.25 -0.25
C ASP A 303 -28.93 -7.38 1.02
N ASN A 304 -29.35 -6.12 0.87
CA ASN A 304 -29.38 -5.11 1.94
C ASN A 304 -28.00 -4.77 2.53
N CYS A 305 -26.92 -5.15 1.86
CA CYS A 305 -25.60 -4.62 2.15
C CYS A 305 -25.38 -3.30 1.42
N LEU A 306 -24.41 -2.54 1.91
CA LEU A 306 -23.90 -1.33 1.29
C LEU A 306 -22.51 -1.61 0.73
N LYS A 307 -22.22 -0.90 -0.36
CA LYS A 307 -20.93 -0.88 -1.02
C LYS A 307 -20.37 0.53 -0.96
N LEU A 308 -19.24 0.72 -0.30
CA LEU A 308 -18.50 1.99 -0.36
C LEU A 308 -17.57 1.95 -1.56
N ARG A 309 -17.80 2.82 -2.54
CA ARG A 309 -16.94 3.01 -3.71
C ARG A 309 -16.18 4.32 -3.55
N VAL A 310 -14.86 4.24 -3.55
CA VAL A 310 -13.95 5.38 -3.60
C VAL A 310 -13.35 5.43 -5.00
N SER A 311 -13.60 6.51 -5.73
CA SER A 311 -13.04 6.69 -7.06
C SER A 311 -11.74 7.49 -6.96
N GLY A 312 -10.66 6.95 -7.49
CA GLY A 312 -9.42 7.68 -7.72
C GLY A 312 -9.57 8.70 -8.84
N GLY A 313 -8.61 9.62 -8.93
CA GLY A 313 -8.54 10.60 -10.02
C GLY A 313 -8.23 9.97 -11.39
N GLY A 314 -7.65 8.76 -11.40
CA GLY A 314 -7.25 8.05 -12.60
C GLY A 314 -7.99 6.73 -12.80
N ARG A 315 -7.24 5.63 -12.76
CA ARG A 315 -7.70 4.28 -13.13
C ARG A 315 -8.12 3.44 -11.93
N THR A 316 -7.81 3.93 -10.74
CA THR A 316 -8.02 3.16 -9.53
C THR A 316 -9.38 3.46 -8.94
N SER A 317 -10.05 2.42 -8.49
CA SER A 317 -11.16 2.57 -7.57
C SER A 317 -11.08 1.50 -6.51
N TRP A 318 -11.45 1.87 -5.30
CA TRP A 318 -11.51 0.98 -4.16
C TRP A 318 -12.97 0.72 -3.84
N THR A 319 -13.30 -0.55 -3.67
CA THR A 319 -14.64 -0.98 -3.32
C THR A 319 -14.59 -1.79 -2.04
N PHE A 320 -15.40 -1.40 -1.06
CA PHE A 320 -15.65 -2.16 0.17
C PHE A 320 -17.10 -2.65 0.11
N ASN A 321 -17.29 -3.97 0.06
CA ASN A 321 -18.61 -4.59 -0.02
C ASN A 321 -19.11 -4.99 1.36
N ASP A 322 -20.35 -5.48 1.42
CA ASP A 322 -20.93 -6.13 2.60
C ASP A 322 -21.03 -5.24 3.84
N LEU A 323 -21.06 -3.92 3.65
CA LEU A 323 -21.17 -2.95 4.73
C LEU A 323 -22.60 -2.92 5.28
N LYS A 324 -22.73 -2.90 6.59
CA LYS A 324 -24.01 -2.82 7.32
C LYS A 324 -24.08 -1.54 8.17
N PRO A 325 -25.26 -1.11 8.63
CA PRO A 325 -25.34 -0.09 9.68
C PRO A 325 -24.46 -0.48 10.87
N GLY A 326 -23.67 0.46 11.38
CA GLY A 326 -22.67 0.19 12.40
C GLY A 326 -21.56 1.24 12.47
N LYS A 327 -20.58 0.97 13.32
CA LYS A 327 -19.39 1.79 13.54
C LYS A 327 -18.26 1.29 12.65
N TYR A 328 -17.59 2.23 11.98
CA TYR A 328 -16.44 2.00 11.12
C TYR A 328 -15.32 2.96 11.45
N GLN A 329 -14.12 2.62 11.03
CA GLN A 329 -13.01 3.56 11.02
C GLN A 329 -12.39 3.59 9.63
N VAL A 330 -12.05 4.79 9.15
CA VAL A 330 -11.40 4.99 7.86
C VAL A 330 -10.05 5.65 8.06
N GLY A 331 -9.03 5.11 7.40
CA GLY A 331 -7.71 5.70 7.31
C GLY A 331 -7.38 5.94 5.85
N LEU A 332 -6.61 6.99 5.57
CA LEU A 332 -6.12 7.26 4.23
C LEU A 332 -4.59 7.20 4.22
N THR A 333 -4.04 6.63 3.15
CA THR A 333 -2.63 6.76 2.82
C THR A 333 -2.49 7.70 1.63
N TYR A 334 -1.72 8.77 1.80
CA TYR A 334 -1.26 9.59 0.68
C TYR A 334 -0.02 8.94 0.10
N ARG A 335 0.05 8.80 -1.22
CA ARG A 335 1.21 8.33 -1.97
C ARG A 335 1.42 9.25 -3.17
N SER A 336 2.59 9.89 -3.25
CA SER A 336 2.96 10.68 -4.43
C SER A 336 3.12 9.78 -5.65
N LEU A 337 2.74 10.28 -6.83
CA LEU A 337 3.14 9.67 -8.11
C LEU A 337 4.63 9.96 -8.34
N THR A 338 5.47 8.95 -8.60
CA THR A 338 6.88 9.20 -8.94
C THR A 338 7.23 8.87 -10.39
N ASP A 339 6.38 8.11 -11.09
CA ASP A 339 6.25 8.14 -12.56
C ASP A 339 5.82 9.55 -12.95
N LYS A 340 6.80 10.45 -13.02
CA LYS A 340 6.58 11.84 -13.39
C LYS A 340 5.94 11.80 -14.78
N PRO A 341 4.70 12.28 -14.95
CA PRO A 341 4.32 12.74 -16.28
C PRO A 341 5.40 13.72 -16.76
N ASP A 342 5.52 13.98 -18.06
CA ASP A 342 6.48 14.96 -18.62
C ASP A 342 6.45 16.35 -17.94
N LEU A 343 5.48 16.59 -17.05
CA LEU A 343 5.41 17.63 -16.04
C LEU A 343 6.44 17.41 -14.92
N LEU A 344 7.66 17.90 -15.12
CA LEU A 344 8.71 17.94 -14.10
C LEU A 344 8.41 19.06 -13.08
N PHE A 345 7.68 18.74 -12.01
CA PHE A 345 7.57 19.62 -10.84
C PHE A 345 8.73 19.36 -9.88
N GLU A 346 9.66 20.31 -9.75
CA GLU A 346 10.77 20.22 -8.78
C GLU A 346 10.28 20.30 -7.32
N ASP A 347 9.12 20.92 -7.10
CA ASP A 347 8.49 21.11 -5.80
C ASP A 347 7.43 20.04 -5.48
N LEU A 348 7.37 18.94 -6.22
CA LEU A 348 6.51 17.81 -5.88
C LEU A 348 6.97 17.18 -4.56
N TRP A 349 6.07 17.06 -3.60
CA TRP A 349 6.36 16.28 -2.40
C TRP A 349 6.38 14.79 -2.74
N VAL A 350 7.46 14.09 -2.35
CA VAL A 350 7.68 12.66 -2.66
C VAL A 350 7.74 11.82 -1.39
N GLY A 351 6.83 10.85 -1.30
CA GLY A 351 6.71 9.92 -0.19
C GLY A 351 5.35 9.20 -0.14
N MET A 352 5.17 8.39 0.89
CA MET A 352 3.90 7.79 1.28
C MET A 352 3.69 7.99 2.77
N VAL A 353 2.53 8.49 3.17
CA VAL A 353 2.17 8.74 4.56
C VAL A 353 0.81 8.13 4.84
N SER A 354 0.77 7.17 5.75
CA SER A 354 -0.48 6.68 6.31
C SER A 354 -0.95 7.61 7.43
N THR A 355 -2.23 7.92 7.45
CA THR A 355 -2.86 8.70 8.52
C THR A 355 -3.57 7.77 9.51
N PRO A 356 -3.85 8.24 10.73
CA PRO A 356 -4.56 7.45 11.73
C PRO A 356 -6.01 7.24 11.30
N PHE A 357 -6.62 6.19 11.85
CA PHE A 357 -8.02 5.88 11.57
C PHE A 357 -8.96 6.88 12.25
N VAL A 358 -9.96 7.36 11.51
CA VAL A 358 -11.02 8.25 11.98
C VAL A 358 -12.36 7.51 11.95
N GLU A 359 -13.10 7.62 13.04
CA GLU A 359 -14.38 6.96 13.21
C GLU A 359 -15.52 7.61 12.43
N PHE A 360 -16.41 6.78 11.90
CA PHE A 360 -17.71 7.20 11.39
C PHE A 360 -18.76 6.09 11.55
N HIS A 361 -20.02 6.45 11.39
CA HIS A 361 -21.18 5.60 11.61
C HIS A 361 -22.09 5.56 10.39
N LEU A 362 -22.55 4.37 10.04
CA LEU A 362 -23.66 4.16 9.13
C LEU A 362 -24.91 3.88 9.98
N VAL A 363 -25.94 4.71 9.88
CA VAL A 363 -27.17 4.59 10.66
C VAL A 363 -28.34 4.37 9.72
N GLU A 364 -29.18 3.38 10.02
CA GLU A 364 -30.43 3.17 9.30
C GLU A 364 -31.45 4.23 9.75
N SER A 365 -32.01 4.96 8.77
CA SER A 365 -32.95 6.06 9.00
C SER A 365 -34.41 5.63 8.97
#